data_AF-A0A966YCW2-F1
#
_entry.id   AF-A0A966YCW2-F1
#
_cell.length_a   1.000
_cell.length_b   1.000
_cell.length_c   1.000
_cell.angle_alpha   90.00
_cell.angle_beta   90.00
_cell.angle_gamma   90.00
#
_symmetry.space_group_name_H-M   'P 1'
#
loop_
_entity.id
_entity.type
_entity.pdbx_description
1 polymer ?
#
loop_
_entity_poly.entity_id
_entity_poly.type
_entity_poly.pdbx_seq_one_letter_code
_entity_poly.pdbx_strand_id
1 'polypeptide(L)'
;MAFFYEWLAVLLCLAGVGWDKCCPHVAADEPTAAVSFKDSWQQAAPPLIADARRTSEQLAGLIEHWPLPDEAAAFDRQVIVMIDADLSTPAWLTAAAEPVWQRFVRLRRQRADLFFAQAVAALERPSGSKKPASATEAMRLLARVLRENPDHAQARAGLGFVENDGKWVWPNVARRLDRGQTYSSTEGWLSRGRRPGGTAQSLRADTNGPLPLSQALTFASDHWEIRSTAGLAAAADLAGRLEQTRLVWLQAFGGFAVEPVKLKQRLSGSRKPRPSSSFAA
;
A
#
# COMPACT_ATOMS: atom_id res chain seq x y z
N MET A 1 -6.98 66.83 -11.37
CA MET A 1 -5.94 66.04 -10.69
C MET A 1 -5.95 64.66 -11.37
N ALA A 2 -5.25 64.42 -12.50
CA ALA A 2 -3.79 64.36 -12.73
C ALA A 2 -3.18 63.16 -11.98
N PHE A 3 -2.45 62.15 -12.54
CA PHE A 3 -1.66 61.92 -13.77
C PHE A 3 -1.64 60.38 -14.07
N PHE A 4 -1.86 59.87 -15.29
CA PHE A 4 -0.95 59.42 -16.38
C PHE A 4 0.53 58.99 -16.10
N TYR A 5 0.93 57.91 -16.82
CA TYR A 5 2.25 57.31 -17.22
C TYR A 5 2.37 55.82 -16.81
N GLU A 6 2.45 54.77 -17.65
CA GLU A 6 3.05 54.47 -18.98
C GLU A 6 4.56 54.09 -18.95
N TRP A 7 4.90 52.99 -19.65
CA TRP A 7 6.22 52.43 -20.06
C TRP A 7 7.00 51.52 -19.06
N LEU A 8 7.83 50.53 -19.43
CA LEU A 8 8.47 50.13 -20.70
C LEU A 8 8.90 48.64 -20.63
N ALA A 9 8.91 47.95 -21.77
CA ALA A 9 9.48 46.62 -21.98
C ALA A 9 11.01 46.65 -22.14
N VAL A 10 11.72 45.60 -21.73
CA VAL A 10 13.07 45.29 -22.23
C VAL A 10 13.14 43.82 -22.64
N LEU A 11 13.14 43.62 -23.96
CA LEU A 11 13.67 42.46 -24.65
C LEU A 11 15.20 42.47 -24.53
N LEU A 12 15.81 41.30 -24.33
CA LEU A 12 17.19 41.07 -24.74
C LEU A 12 17.28 39.71 -25.43
N CYS A 13 17.51 39.77 -26.73
CA CYS A 13 17.89 38.67 -27.59
C CYS A 13 19.33 38.25 -27.26
N LEU A 14 19.56 36.94 -27.09
CA LEU A 14 20.84 36.33 -27.41
C LEU A 14 20.57 35.15 -28.34
N ALA A 15 21.01 35.33 -29.59
CA ALA A 15 21.05 34.31 -30.61
C ALA A 15 22.34 33.49 -30.48
N GLY A 16 22.19 32.18 -30.69
CA GLY A 16 23.12 31.40 -31.48
C GLY A 16 24.34 30.79 -30.79
N VAL A 17 24.23 29.53 -30.36
CA VAL A 17 25.19 28.48 -30.76
C VAL A 17 24.40 27.19 -30.96
N GLY A 18 24.53 26.59 -32.15
CA GLY A 18 23.80 25.40 -32.57
C GLY A 18 24.27 24.10 -31.92
N TRP A 19 23.30 23.20 -31.73
CA TRP A 19 23.52 21.77 -31.59
C TRP A 19 22.46 21.01 -32.39
N ASP A 20 22.66 20.99 -33.71
CA ASP A 20 22.16 19.89 -34.53
C ASP A 20 23.13 18.72 -34.36
N LYS A 21 22.65 17.60 -33.79
CA LYS A 21 22.78 16.22 -34.31
C LYS A 21 22.57 15.14 -33.23
N CYS A 22 21.72 14.18 -33.61
CA CYS A 22 21.65 12.80 -33.13
C CYS A 22 21.01 12.52 -31.75
N CYS A 23 19.70 12.77 -31.64
CA CYS A 23 18.85 11.88 -30.84
C CYS A 23 18.09 10.97 -31.80
N PRO A 24 18.21 9.63 -31.74
CA PRO A 24 17.35 8.76 -32.51
C PRO A 24 15.91 9.01 -32.07
N HIS A 25 15.07 9.37 -33.04
CA HIS A 25 13.63 9.46 -32.88
C HIS A 25 13.16 8.03 -32.60
N VAL A 26 13.01 7.67 -31.33
CA VAL A 26 12.24 6.51 -30.93
C VAL A 26 10.82 6.86 -31.34
N ALA A 27 10.34 6.25 -32.43
CA ALA A 27 8.93 6.21 -32.75
C ALA A 27 8.26 5.60 -31.52
N ALA A 28 7.55 6.42 -30.76
CA ALA A 28 6.64 5.92 -29.76
C ALA A 28 5.58 5.13 -30.54
N ASP A 29 5.57 3.81 -30.37
CA ASP A 29 4.46 2.98 -30.82
C ASP A 29 3.16 3.67 -30.41
N GLU A 30 2.26 3.83 -31.37
CA GLU A 30 0.93 4.35 -31.09
C GLU A 30 0.34 3.56 -29.91
N PRO A 31 -0.30 4.23 -28.93
CA PRO A 31 -0.85 3.56 -27.77
C PRO A 31 -1.88 2.54 -28.28
N THR A 32 -1.50 1.27 -28.21
CA THR A 32 -2.37 0.13 -28.50
C THR A 32 -3.64 0.37 -27.71
N ALA A 33 -4.78 0.43 -28.40
CA ALA A 33 -6.06 0.81 -27.82
C ALA A 33 -6.20 0.23 -26.41
N ALA A 34 -6.25 1.11 -25.40
CA ALA A 34 -6.13 0.72 -24.00
C ALA A 34 -7.20 -0.30 -23.66
N VAL A 35 -6.82 -1.58 -23.64
CA VAL A 35 -7.72 -2.68 -23.28
C VAL A 35 -8.19 -2.38 -21.87
N SER A 36 -9.52 -2.23 -21.71
CA SER A 36 -10.08 -1.99 -20.39
C SER A 36 -9.74 -3.18 -19.50
N PHE A 37 -9.33 -2.89 -18.27
CA PHE A 37 -9.04 -3.91 -17.27
C PHE A 37 -10.16 -4.95 -17.14
N LYS A 38 -11.42 -4.49 -17.23
CA LYS A 38 -12.61 -5.35 -17.17
C LYS A 38 -12.59 -6.39 -18.29
N ASP A 39 -12.17 -6.00 -19.48
CA ASP A 39 -12.10 -6.86 -20.65
C ASP A 39 -11.01 -7.92 -20.47
N SER A 40 -9.85 -7.55 -19.90
CA SER A 40 -8.74 -8.50 -19.69
C SER A 40 -9.10 -9.65 -18.74
N TRP A 41 -9.78 -9.36 -17.62
CA TRP A 41 -10.21 -10.39 -16.69
C TRP A 41 -11.38 -11.21 -17.23
N GLN A 42 -12.39 -10.55 -17.80
CA GLN A 42 -13.55 -11.23 -18.37
C GLN A 42 -13.17 -12.20 -19.48
N GLN A 43 -12.10 -11.91 -20.23
CA GLN A 43 -11.56 -12.81 -21.25
C GLN A 43 -10.70 -13.93 -20.64
N ALA A 44 -9.83 -13.62 -19.68
CA ALA A 44 -8.84 -14.58 -19.16
C ALA A 44 -9.38 -15.53 -18.07
N ALA A 45 -10.35 -15.10 -17.26
CA ALA A 45 -10.83 -15.84 -16.10
C ALA A 45 -11.70 -17.07 -16.45
N PRO A 46 -12.65 -17.02 -17.41
CA PRO A 46 -13.52 -18.18 -17.71
C PRO A 46 -12.79 -19.49 -18.01
N PRO A 47 -11.77 -19.55 -18.90
CA PRO A 47 -11.05 -20.80 -19.14
C PRO A 47 -10.29 -21.27 -17.90
N LEU A 48 -9.78 -20.34 -17.09
CA LEU A 48 -9.08 -20.66 -15.84
C LEU A 48 -10.02 -21.24 -14.78
N ILE A 49 -11.24 -20.70 -14.66
CA ILE A 49 -12.29 -21.22 -13.77
C ILE A 49 -12.71 -22.63 -14.22
N ALA A 50 -12.88 -22.86 -15.53
CA ALA A 50 -13.21 -24.17 -16.06
C ALA A 50 -12.12 -25.23 -15.75
N ASP A 51 -10.84 -24.85 -15.89
CA ASP A 51 -9.73 -25.71 -15.52
C ASP A 51 -9.66 -25.95 -14.01
N ALA A 52 -9.96 -24.92 -13.20
CA ALA A 52 -10.02 -25.06 -11.74
C ALA A 52 -11.10 -26.04 -11.31
N ARG A 53 -12.32 -26.00 -11.88
CA ARG A 53 -13.41 -26.95 -11.52
C ARG A 53 -13.04 -28.42 -11.73
N ARG A 54 -12.15 -28.70 -12.69
CA ARG A 54 -11.64 -30.07 -12.93
C ARG A 54 -10.74 -30.60 -11.80
N THR A 55 -10.18 -29.72 -10.97
CA THR A 55 -9.18 -30.07 -9.95
C THR A 55 -9.58 -29.67 -8.53
N SER A 56 -10.34 -28.58 -8.37
CA SER A 56 -10.81 -28.05 -7.10
C SER A 56 -11.97 -27.05 -7.30
N GLU A 57 -13.17 -27.42 -6.85
CA GLU A 57 -14.32 -26.50 -6.81
C GLU A 57 -14.06 -25.27 -5.93
N GLN A 58 -13.32 -25.44 -4.82
CA GLN A 58 -12.96 -24.32 -3.94
C GLN A 58 -12.05 -23.31 -4.65
N LEU A 59 -11.09 -23.77 -5.46
CA LEU A 59 -10.26 -22.89 -6.28
C LEU A 59 -11.09 -22.17 -7.35
N ALA A 60 -11.99 -22.88 -8.02
CA ALA A 60 -12.87 -22.28 -9.01
C ALA A 60 -13.73 -21.17 -8.39
N GLY A 61 -14.34 -21.43 -7.24
CA GLY A 61 -15.11 -20.44 -6.49
C GLY A 61 -14.29 -19.23 -6.05
N LEU A 62 -13.03 -19.45 -5.61
CA LEU A 62 -12.11 -18.36 -5.27
C LEU A 62 -11.83 -17.45 -6.48
N ILE A 63 -11.54 -18.03 -7.65
CA ILE A 63 -11.23 -17.28 -8.87
C ILE A 63 -12.48 -16.54 -9.35
N GLU A 64 -13.62 -17.21 -9.37
CA GLU A 64 -14.91 -16.65 -9.82
C GLU A 64 -15.33 -15.42 -9.02
N HIS A 65 -15.12 -15.44 -7.70
CA HIS A 65 -15.45 -14.33 -6.79
C HIS A 65 -14.27 -13.39 -6.50
N TRP A 66 -13.16 -13.53 -7.23
CA TRP A 66 -11.99 -12.69 -7.01
C TRP A 66 -12.18 -11.20 -7.38
N PRO A 67 -12.92 -10.81 -8.44
CA PRO A 67 -13.14 -9.40 -8.74
C PRO A 67 -13.82 -8.66 -7.58
N LEU A 68 -13.45 -7.40 -7.35
CA LEU A 68 -14.10 -6.58 -6.34
C LEU A 68 -15.52 -6.18 -6.77
N PRO A 69 -16.46 -5.95 -5.83
CA PRO A 69 -17.84 -5.61 -6.17
C PRO A 69 -17.99 -4.41 -7.11
N ASP A 70 -17.12 -3.41 -6.98
CA ASP A 70 -17.12 -2.20 -7.80
C ASP A 70 -16.49 -2.39 -9.20
N GLU A 71 -15.92 -3.56 -9.49
CA GLU A 71 -15.49 -3.96 -10.85
C GLU A 71 -16.65 -4.57 -11.64
N ALA A 72 -17.57 -5.25 -10.95
CA ALA A 72 -18.68 -5.96 -11.57
C ALA A 72 -19.82 -5.00 -11.94
N ALA A 73 -20.22 -4.14 -11.00
CA ALA A 73 -21.36 -3.24 -11.14
C ALA A 73 -21.08 -1.87 -10.50
N ALA A 74 -21.97 -0.89 -10.77
CA ALA A 74 -21.96 0.37 -10.04
C ALA A 74 -22.13 0.09 -8.54
N PHE A 75 -21.23 0.65 -7.73
CA PHE A 75 -21.17 0.41 -6.29
C PHE A 75 -21.07 1.75 -5.56
N ASP A 76 -21.97 1.96 -4.59
CA ASP A 76 -22.15 3.23 -3.88
C ASP A 76 -21.30 3.34 -2.60
N ARG A 77 -20.53 2.29 -2.29
CA ARG A 77 -19.67 2.20 -1.12
C ARG A 77 -18.21 2.14 -1.51
N GLN A 78 -17.36 2.67 -0.64
CA GLN A 78 -15.92 2.49 -0.79
C GLN A 78 -15.53 1.05 -0.45
N VAL A 79 -14.78 0.42 -1.35
CA VAL A 79 -14.19 -0.90 -1.13
C VAL A 79 -12.82 -0.73 -0.47
N ILE A 80 -12.66 -1.34 0.71
CA ILE A 80 -11.38 -1.45 1.41
C ILE A 80 -10.88 -2.88 1.20
N VAL A 81 -9.64 -3.02 0.74
CA VAL A 81 -9.05 -4.32 0.47
C VAL A 81 -8.13 -4.75 1.61
N MET A 82 -8.19 -6.04 1.92
CA MET A 82 -7.16 -6.69 2.73
C MET A 82 -5.96 -6.99 1.84
N ILE A 83 -4.76 -6.77 2.38
CA ILE A 83 -3.50 -7.03 1.70
C ILE A 83 -2.90 -8.26 2.36
N ASP A 84 -2.82 -9.35 1.61
CA ASP A 84 -2.17 -10.58 2.06
C ASP A 84 -0.67 -10.34 2.26
N ALA A 85 -0.05 -11.16 3.11
CA ALA A 85 1.39 -11.08 3.33
C ALA A 85 2.18 -11.54 2.10
N ASP A 86 1.68 -12.56 1.40
CA ASP A 86 2.31 -13.19 0.24
C ASP A 86 1.27 -13.87 -0.69
N LEU A 87 1.77 -14.54 -1.72
CA LEU A 87 1.00 -15.32 -2.69
C LEU A 87 1.22 -16.84 -2.50
N SER A 88 1.46 -17.27 -1.27
CA SER A 88 1.68 -18.69 -0.96
C SER A 88 0.49 -19.54 -1.38
N THR A 89 0.78 -20.75 -1.86
CA THR A 89 -0.26 -21.72 -2.20
C THR A 89 -1.10 -22.03 -0.95
N PRO A 90 -2.43 -21.90 -1.01
CA PRO A 90 -3.28 -22.22 0.13
C PRO A 90 -3.11 -23.67 0.58
N ALA A 91 -3.06 -23.92 1.89
CA ALA A 91 -2.80 -25.25 2.45
C ALA A 91 -3.83 -26.33 2.06
N TRP A 92 -5.04 -25.92 1.65
CA TRP A 92 -6.09 -26.83 1.18
C TRP A 92 -5.95 -27.23 -0.30
N LEU A 93 -5.04 -26.60 -1.04
CA LEU A 93 -4.86 -26.83 -2.46
C LEU A 93 -4.03 -28.10 -2.69
N THR A 94 -4.51 -28.99 -3.55
CA THR A 94 -3.82 -30.23 -3.89
C THR A 94 -2.75 -29.99 -4.96
N ALA A 95 -1.76 -30.88 -5.05
CA ALA A 95 -0.71 -30.79 -6.07
C ALA A 95 -1.25 -30.78 -7.52
N ALA A 96 -2.41 -31.41 -7.77
CA ALA A 96 -3.05 -31.42 -9.08
C ALA A 96 -3.58 -30.03 -9.52
N ALA A 97 -3.96 -29.18 -8.55
CA ALA A 97 -4.46 -27.84 -8.80
C ALA A 97 -3.34 -26.78 -8.90
N GLU A 98 -2.10 -27.12 -8.53
CA GLU A 98 -0.97 -26.19 -8.49
C GLU A 98 -0.71 -25.47 -9.84
N PRO A 99 -0.77 -26.12 -11.01
CA PRO A 99 -0.60 -25.41 -12.29
C PRO A 99 -1.68 -24.35 -12.54
N VAL A 100 -2.92 -24.60 -12.10
CA VAL A 100 -4.03 -23.66 -12.21
C VAL A 100 -3.84 -22.50 -11.22
N TRP A 101 -3.41 -22.78 -10.00
CA TRP A 101 -3.03 -21.76 -9.02
C TRP A 101 -1.93 -20.83 -9.55
N GLN A 102 -0.88 -21.38 -10.16
CA GLN A 102 0.20 -20.57 -10.73
C GLN A 102 -0.27 -19.69 -11.90
N ARG A 103 -1.22 -20.17 -12.72
CA ARG A 103 -1.87 -19.34 -13.76
C ARG A 103 -2.70 -18.21 -13.15
N PHE A 104 -3.44 -18.50 -12.08
CA PHE A 104 -4.20 -17.51 -11.32
C PHE A 104 -3.29 -16.43 -10.73
N VAL A 105 -2.18 -16.82 -10.09
CA VAL A 105 -1.17 -15.89 -9.56
C VAL A 105 -0.60 -14.99 -10.66
N ARG A 106 -0.29 -15.53 -11.84
CA ARG A 106 0.15 -14.71 -12.99
C ARG A 106 -0.91 -13.70 -13.43
N LEU A 107 -2.17 -14.11 -13.50
CA LEU A 107 -3.28 -13.23 -13.85
C LEU A 107 -3.47 -12.11 -12.81
N ARG A 108 -3.32 -12.42 -11.51
CA ARG A 108 -3.31 -11.41 -10.43
C ARG A 108 -2.17 -10.42 -10.63
N ARG A 109 -0.95 -10.87 -10.92
CA ARG A 109 0.19 -9.96 -11.17
C ARG A 109 -0.05 -9.01 -12.35
N GLN A 110 -0.60 -9.52 -13.46
CA GLN A 110 -1.00 -8.66 -14.59
C GLN A 110 -2.06 -7.61 -14.19
N ARG A 111 -3.04 -8.00 -13.37
CA ARG A 111 -4.02 -7.05 -12.80
C ARG A 111 -3.36 -6.00 -11.92
N ALA A 112 -2.36 -6.39 -11.14
CA ALA A 112 -1.58 -5.47 -10.30
C ALA A 112 -0.93 -4.38 -11.15
N ASP A 113 -0.30 -4.75 -12.27
CA ASP A 113 0.36 -3.80 -13.18
C ASP A 113 -0.63 -2.82 -13.80
N LEU A 114 -1.82 -3.30 -14.18
CA LEU A 114 -2.90 -2.45 -14.70
C LEU A 114 -3.40 -1.45 -13.64
N PHE A 115 -3.65 -1.90 -12.41
CA PHE A 115 -4.02 -0.99 -11.31
C PHE A 115 -2.91 0.01 -11.00
N PHE A 116 -1.65 -0.39 -11.12
CA PHE A 116 -0.51 0.50 -10.90
C PHE A 116 -0.46 1.59 -11.97
N ALA A 117 -0.63 1.24 -13.25
CA ALA A 117 -0.71 2.22 -14.34
C ALA A 117 -1.86 3.21 -14.14
N GLN A 118 -3.02 2.74 -13.67
CA GLN A 118 -4.15 3.61 -13.32
C GLN A 118 -3.83 4.54 -12.13
N ALA A 119 -3.11 4.05 -11.13
CA ALA A 119 -2.70 4.85 -9.98
C ALA A 119 -1.78 6.00 -10.41
N VAL A 120 -0.83 5.72 -11.32
CA VAL A 120 0.03 6.74 -11.93
C VAL A 120 -0.80 7.74 -12.73
N ALA A 121 -1.69 7.27 -13.61
CA ALA A 121 -2.55 8.15 -14.40
C ALA A 121 -3.46 9.04 -13.54
N ALA A 122 -3.92 8.55 -12.38
CA ALA A 122 -4.71 9.34 -11.43
C ALA A 122 -3.93 10.51 -10.81
N LEU A 123 -2.59 10.46 -10.79
CA LEU A 123 -1.71 11.52 -10.31
C LEU A 123 -1.27 12.50 -11.40
N GLU A 124 -1.41 12.13 -12.67
CA GLU A 124 -0.96 12.94 -13.82
C GLU A 124 -2.07 13.79 -14.45
N ARG A 125 -3.30 13.71 -13.91
CA ARG A 125 -4.43 14.45 -14.47
C ARG A 125 -4.18 15.97 -14.40
N PRO A 126 -4.42 16.71 -15.49
CA PRO A 126 -4.17 18.15 -15.54
C PRO A 126 -4.99 18.92 -14.50
N SER A 127 -4.39 20.02 -14.01
CA SER A 127 -5.12 21.04 -13.26
C SER A 127 -6.22 21.63 -14.14
N GLY A 128 -7.45 21.70 -13.64
CA GLY A 128 -8.62 22.18 -14.40
C GLY A 128 -9.41 21.10 -15.16
N SER A 129 -8.97 19.84 -15.16
CA SER A 129 -9.79 18.74 -15.68
C SER A 129 -11.01 18.46 -14.78
N LYS A 130 -12.08 17.86 -15.35
CA LYS A 130 -13.28 17.44 -14.58
C LYS A 130 -12.96 16.51 -13.40
N LYS A 131 -11.82 15.81 -13.45
CA LYS A 131 -11.29 14.96 -12.38
C LYS A 131 -9.82 15.31 -12.18
N PRO A 132 -9.47 16.26 -11.29
CA PRO A 132 -8.08 16.64 -11.05
C PRO A 132 -7.26 15.46 -10.51
N ALA A 133 -5.93 15.64 -10.44
CA ALA A 133 -5.03 14.68 -9.83
C ALA A 133 -5.50 14.33 -8.41
N SER A 134 -5.57 13.04 -8.08
CA SER A 134 -6.15 12.57 -6.83
C SER A 134 -5.24 11.55 -6.14
N ALA A 135 -4.64 11.96 -5.03
CA ALA A 135 -3.87 11.07 -4.18
C ALA A 135 -4.75 10.02 -3.49
N THR A 136 -5.99 10.36 -3.13
CA THR A 136 -6.94 9.38 -2.56
C THR A 136 -7.21 8.25 -3.55
N GLU A 137 -7.47 8.58 -4.81
CA GLU A 137 -7.72 7.57 -5.85
C GLU A 137 -6.47 6.74 -6.13
N ALA A 138 -5.31 7.38 -6.22
CA ALA A 138 -4.04 6.67 -6.40
C ALA A 138 -3.76 5.71 -5.23
N MET A 139 -3.92 6.15 -3.98
CA MET A 139 -3.72 5.30 -2.79
C MET A 139 -4.68 4.10 -2.76
N ARG A 140 -5.95 4.31 -3.14
CA ARG A 140 -6.94 3.23 -3.28
C ARG A 140 -6.51 2.20 -4.33
N LEU A 141 -6.03 2.67 -5.49
CA LEU A 141 -5.53 1.79 -6.55
C LEU A 141 -4.25 1.06 -6.11
N LEU A 142 -3.31 1.73 -5.44
CA LEU A 142 -2.10 1.09 -4.90
C LEU A 142 -2.42 -0.02 -3.88
N ALA A 143 -3.46 0.15 -3.06
CA ALA A 143 -3.91 -0.93 -2.18
C ALA A 143 -4.43 -2.14 -2.98
N ARG A 144 -5.11 -1.91 -4.11
CA ARG A 144 -5.51 -2.99 -5.04
C ARG A 144 -4.31 -3.65 -5.70
N VAL A 145 -3.29 -2.88 -6.10
CA VAL A 145 -2.02 -3.43 -6.59
C VAL A 145 -1.47 -4.42 -5.59
N LEU A 146 -1.42 -4.08 -4.29
CA LEU A 146 -0.88 -4.98 -3.26
C LEU A 146 -1.79 -6.15 -2.90
N ARG A 147 -3.11 -6.02 -3.04
CA ARG A 147 -4.02 -7.17 -2.97
C ARG A 147 -3.70 -8.18 -4.08
N GLU A 148 -3.43 -7.71 -5.29
CA GLU A 148 -3.16 -8.57 -6.44
C GLU A 148 -1.71 -9.10 -6.44
N ASN A 149 -0.74 -8.27 -6.04
CA ASN A 149 0.67 -8.58 -5.94
C ASN A 149 1.28 -7.94 -4.65
N PRO A 150 1.29 -8.67 -3.52
CA PRO A 150 1.85 -8.22 -2.25
C PRO A 150 3.31 -7.77 -2.31
N ASP A 151 4.08 -8.26 -3.29
CA ASP A 151 5.51 -7.98 -3.46
C ASP A 151 5.78 -6.82 -4.43
N HIS A 152 4.75 -6.11 -4.90
CA HIS A 152 4.92 -5.01 -5.86
C HIS A 152 5.67 -3.82 -5.24
N ALA A 153 6.99 -3.79 -5.45
CA ALA A 153 7.93 -2.87 -4.79
C ALA A 153 7.52 -1.38 -4.89
N GLN A 154 7.16 -0.90 -6.08
CA GLN A 154 6.77 0.50 -6.26
C GLN A 154 5.46 0.86 -5.54
N ALA A 155 4.51 -0.08 -5.45
CA ALA A 155 3.27 0.15 -4.73
C ALA A 155 3.49 0.16 -3.21
N ARG A 156 4.35 -0.73 -2.70
CA ARG A 156 4.83 -0.69 -1.31
C ARG A 156 5.48 0.66 -1.00
N ALA A 157 6.40 1.12 -1.84
CA ALA A 157 7.05 2.42 -1.69
C ALA A 157 6.05 3.59 -1.73
N GLY A 158 5.06 3.54 -2.65
CA GLY A 158 3.99 4.52 -2.76
C GLY A 158 3.16 4.64 -1.48
N LEU A 159 2.77 3.50 -0.90
CA LEU A 159 2.07 3.44 0.40
C LEU A 159 2.98 3.77 1.61
N GLY A 160 4.28 4.00 1.38
CA GLY A 160 5.22 4.47 2.39
C GLY A 160 5.99 3.37 3.11
N PHE A 161 5.94 2.12 2.63
CA PHE A 161 6.81 1.04 3.10
C PHE A 161 8.25 1.26 2.61
N VAL A 162 9.20 0.63 3.30
CA VAL A 162 10.61 0.54 2.93
C VAL A 162 11.04 -0.92 3.02
N GLU A 163 11.98 -1.29 2.16
CA GLU A 163 12.60 -2.61 2.22
C GLU A 163 13.68 -2.63 3.32
N ASN A 164 13.64 -3.67 4.16
CA ASN A 164 14.61 -3.96 5.22
C ASN A 164 14.84 -5.47 5.26
N ASP A 165 16.05 -5.93 4.98
CA ASP A 165 16.40 -7.37 4.95
C ASP A 165 15.43 -8.22 4.11
N GLY A 166 15.10 -7.75 2.90
CA GLY A 166 14.18 -8.42 1.98
C GLY A 166 12.71 -8.41 2.41
N LYS A 167 12.35 -7.61 3.44
CA LYS A 167 10.96 -7.46 3.90
C LYS A 167 10.48 -6.02 3.75
N TRP A 168 9.24 -5.87 3.31
CA TRP A 168 8.57 -4.56 3.27
C TRP A 168 7.98 -4.23 4.63
N VAL A 169 8.56 -3.23 5.28
CA VAL A 169 8.15 -2.78 6.62
C VAL A 169 7.90 -1.28 6.63
N TRP A 170 7.24 -0.79 7.67
CA TRP A 170 7.11 0.65 7.86
C TRP A 170 8.46 1.30 8.22
N PRO A 171 8.71 2.58 7.89
CA PRO A 171 10.01 3.21 8.14
C PRO A 171 10.46 3.21 9.61
N ASN A 172 9.53 3.35 10.54
CA ASN A 172 9.76 3.20 11.99
C ASN A 172 10.16 1.77 12.38
N VAL A 173 9.52 0.77 11.78
CA VAL A 173 9.84 -0.66 11.97
C VAL A 173 11.26 -0.94 11.51
N ALA A 174 11.65 -0.51 10.31
CA ALA A 174 13.03 -0.62 9.82
C ALA A 174 14.04 -0.06 10.85
N ARG A 175 13.81 1.17 11.33
CA ARG A 175 14.68 1.80 12.36
C ARG A 175 14.70 1.04 13.70
N ARG A 176 13.64 0.30 14.05
CA ARG A 176 13.62 -0.54 15.25
C ARG A 176 14.44 -1.81 15.03
N LEU A 177 14.29 -2.45 13.87
CA LEU A 177 15.06 -3.61 13.45
C LEU A 177 16.56 -3.29 13.35
N ASP A 178 16.94 -2.14 12.77
CA ASP A 178 18.33 -1.66 12.72
C ASP A 178 18.97 -1.50 14.11
N ARG A 179 18.15 -1.18 15.12
CA ARG A 179 18.58 -1.08 16.53
C ARG A 179 18.61 -2.43 17.25
N GLY A 180 18.34 -3.52 16.53
CA GLY A 180 18.27 -4.88 17.06
C GLY A 180 17.04 -5.14 17.95
N GLN A 181 15.99 -4.32 17.84
CA GLN A 181 14.72 -4.59 18.52
C GLN A 181 13.97 -5.72 17.81
N THR A 182 13.16 -6.47 18.56
CA THR A 182 12.33 -7.56 18.03
C THR A 182 10.87 -7.32 18.38
N TYR A 183 9.96 -7.68 17.49
CA TYR A 183 8.53 -7.57 17.75
C TYR A 183 7.98 -8.87 18.32
N SER A 184 7.17 -8.76 19.37
CA SER A 184 6.36 -9.82 19.95
C SER A 184 4.88 -9.49 19.76
N SER A 185 4.08 -10.43 19.27
CA SER A 185 2.63 -10.23 19.14
C SER A 185 1.92 -10.08 20.49
N THR A 186 2.53 -10.52 21.59
CA THR A 186 1.94 -10.49 22.93
C THR A 186 2.54 -9.43 23.86
N GLU A 187 3.73 -8.93 23.54
CA GLU A 187 4.47 -7.97 24.37
C GLU A 187 4.91 -6.70 23.61
N GLY A 188 4.66 -6.62 22.30
CA GLY A 188 5.02 -5.49 21.46
C GLY A 188 6.52 -5.46 21.12
N TRP A 189 7.04 -4.27 20.85
CA TRP A 189 8.46 -4.06 20.57
C TRP A 189 9.34 -4.26 21.82
N LEU A 190 10.29 -5.20 21.71
CA LEU A 190 11.25 -5.55 22.75
C LEU A 190 12.62 -4.93 22.47
N SER A 191 13.35 -4.58 23.55
CA SER A 191 14.73 -4.13 23.46
C SER A 191 15.67 -5.23 22.95
N ARG A 192 16.84 -4.83 22.45
CA ARG A 192 17.85 -5.76 21.92
C ARG A 192 18.22 -6.84 22.94
N GLY A 193 18.17 -8.10 22.50
CA GLY A 193 18.51 -9.27 23.32
C GLY A 193 17.41 -9.73 24.27
N ARG A 194 16.32 -8.97 24.44
CA ARG A 194 15.17 -9.39 25.25
C ARG A 194 14.36 -10.44 24.49
N ARG A 195 14.09 -11.57 25.14
CA ARG A 195 13.23 -12.63 24.60
C ARG A 195 11.78 -12.48 25.11
N PRO A 196 10.80 -12.84 24.28
CA PRO A 196 9.40 -12.87 24.72
C PRO A 196 9.21 -13.75 25.97
N GLY A 197 8.34 -13.33 26.88
CA GLY A 197 7.98 -14.08 28.09
C GLY A 197 8.95 -13.93 29.28
N GLY A 198 10.08 -13.26 29.11
CA GLY A 198 11.11 -13.15 30.15
C GLY A 198 10.80 -12.19 31.31
N THR A 199 9.65 -11.50 31.33
CA THR A 199 9.38 -10.47 32.37
C THR A 199 7.90 -10.24 32.70
N ALA A 200 6.96 -10.56 31.80
CA ALA A 200 5.53 -10.33 32.04
C ALA A 200 4.85 -11.45 32.86
N GLN A 201 5.42 -12.66 32.89
CA GLN A 201 4.83 -13.78 33.63
C GLN A 201 5.07 -13.67 35.15
N SER A 202 6.13 -12.96 35.57
CA SER A 202 6.49 -12.79 36.99
C SER A 202 5.71 -11.72 37.74
N LEU A 203 4.88 -10.90 37.06
CA LEU A 203 4.02 -9.89 37.72
C LEU A 203 2.53 -10.27 37.74
N ARG A 204 2.13 -11.43 37.19
CA ARG A 204 0.74 -11.66 36.75
C ARG A 204 0.04 -12.92 37.22
N ALA A 205 0.62 -13.71 38.11
CA ALA A 205 -0.14 -14.82 38.69
C ALA A 205 -1.19 -14.36 39.73
N ASP A 206 -1.12 -13.14 40.28
CA ASP A 206 -1.77 -12.85 41.57
C ASP A 206 -2.84 -11.75 41.64
N THR A 207 -3.13 -10.99 40.57
CA THR A 207 -4.15 -9.92 40.66
C THR A 207 -5.42 -10.26 39.87
N ASN A 208 -6.49 -10.64 40.58
CA ASN A 208 -7.85 -10.86 40.06
C ASN A 208 -8.58 -9.55 39.64
N GLY A 209 -7.87 -8.52 39.19
CA GLY A 209 -8.46 -7.24 38.81
C GLY A 209 -7.50 -6.33 38.02
N PRO A 210 -8.01 -5.21 37.46
CA PRO A 210 -7.18 -4.24 36.73
C PRO A 210 -6.07 -3.67 37.60
N LEU A 211 -4.90 -3.45 37.01
CA LEU A 211 -3.80 -2.79 37.68
C LEU A 211 -4.15 -1.31 37.97
N PRO A 212 -3.61 -0.69 39.03
CA PRO A 212 -3.69 0.76 39.16
C PRO A 212 -2.92 1.44 38.01
N LEU A 213 -3.31 2.66 37.63
CA LEU A 213 -2.71 3.37 36.49
C LEU A 213 -1.19 3.59 36.64
N SER A 214 -0.71 3.74 37.89
CA SER A 214 0.72 3.84 38.22
C SER A 214 1.51 2.57 37.88
N GLN A 215 0.84 1.42 37.81
CA GLN A 215 1.39 0.11 37.43
C GLN A 215 0.93 -0.33 36.03
N ALA A 216 0.30 0.56 35.25
CA ALA A 216 -0.15 0.22 33.90
C ALA A 216 1.01 -0.23 33.02
N LEU A 217 0.78 -1.29 32.26
CA LEU A 217 1.78 -1.93 31.43
C LEU A 217 1.77 -1.31 30.04
N THR A 218 2.96 -1.14 29.47
CA THR A 218 3.11 -0.49 28.15
C THR A 218 3.28 -1.55 27.07
N PHE A 219 2.46 -1.46 26.03
CA PHE A 219 2.57 -2.24 24.80
C PHE A 219 2.85 -1.29 23.64
N ALA A 220 3.90 -1.56 22.87
CA ALA A 220 4.23 -0.76 21.69
C ALA A 220 4.05 -1.60 20.42
N SER A 221 3.15 -1.18 19.53
CA SER A 221 3.05 -1.68 18.16
C SER A 221 3.88 -0.81 17.21
N ASP A 222 3.71 -0.99 15.90
CA ASP A 222 4.39 -0.18 14.91
C ASP A 222 4.05 1.30 15.10
N HIS A 223 2.77 1.65 15.17
CA HIS A 223 2.30 3.04 15.20
C HIS A 223 1.77 3.52 16.55
N TRP A 224 1.56 2.62 17.51
CA TRP A 224 0.87 2.95 18.76
C TRP A 224 1.70 2.55 19.99
N GLU A 225 1.63 3.40 21.02
CA GLU A 225 2.07 3.08 22.37
C GLU A 225 0.86 3.10 23.29
N ILE A 226 0.56 1.96 23.91
CA ILE A 226 -0.66 1.74 24.69
C ILE A 226 -0.25 1.45 26.13
N ARG A 227 -0.75 2.26 27.06
CA ARG A 227 -0.67 2.00 28.50
C ARG A 227 -1.96 1.35 28.96
N SER A 228 -1.88 0.13 29.49
CA SER A 228 -3.05 -0.70 29.83
C SER A 228 -2.98 -1.20 31.27
N THR A 229 -4.06 -0.95 32.01
CA THR A 229 -4.34 -1.56 33.32
C THR A 229 -4.99 -2.93 33.20
N ALA A 230 -5.57 -3.26 32.04
CA ALA A 230 -6.21 -4.53 31.72
C ALA A 230 -5.24 -5.63 31.26
N GLY A 231 -3.95 -5.29 31.16
CA GLY A 231 -2.89 -6.21 30.81
C GLY A 231 -2.41 -6.13 29.34
N LEU A 232 -1.41 -6.95 29.00
CA LEU A 232 -0.68 -6.90 27.73
C LEU A 232 -1.45 -7.64 26.63
N ALA A 233 -2.16 -8.72 26.96
CA ALA A 233 -3.03 -9.39 26.00
C ALA A 233 -4.14 -8.45 25.50
N ALA A 234 -4.81 -7.76 26.42
CA ALA A 234 -5.81 -6.75 26.07
C ALA A 234 -5.20 -5.58 25.28
N ALA A 235 -4.00 -5.12 25.66
CA ALA A 235 -3.29 -4.08 24.92
C ALA A 235 -2.89 -4.52 23.50
N ALA A 236 -2.46 -5.78 23.34
CA ALA A 236 -2.08 -6.37 22.06
C ALA A 236 -3.28 -6.50 21.11
N ASP A 237 -4.44 -6.95 21.62
CA ASP A 237 -5.68 -7.00 20.83
C ASP A 237 -6.10 -5.60 20.35
N LEU A 238 -6.10 -4.61 21.26
CA LEU A 238 -6.38 -3.22 20.89
C LEU A 238 -5.38 -2.70 19.85
N ALA A 239 -4.09 -2.97 20.03
CA ALA A 239 -3.05 -2.57 19.08
C ALA A 239 -3.32 -3.15 17.68
N GLY A 240 -3.65 -4.45 17.59
CA GLY A 240 -3.99 -5.09 16.31
C GLY A 240 -5.13 -4.40 15.58
N ARG A 241 -6.21 -4.05 16.31
CA ARG A 241 -7.37 -3.33 15.76
C ARG A 241 -7.00 -1.92 15.30
N LEU A 242 -6.16 -1.20 16.07
CA LEU A 242 -5.70 0.14 15.70
C LEU A 242 -4.78 0.13 14.46
N GLU A 243 -3.91 -0.88 14.33
CA GLU A 243 -3.10 -1.06 13.11
C GLU A 243 -3.97 -1.36 11.89
N GLN A 244 -4.95 -2.25 12.02
CA GLN A 244 -5.92 -2.51 10.96
C GLN A 244 -6.71 -1.25 10.59
N THR A 245 -7.18 -0.50 11.59
CA THR A 245 -7.91 0.76 11.39
C THR A 245 -7.08 1.78 10.64
N ARG A 246 -5.78 1.89 10.95
CA ARG A 246 -4.85 2.76 10.23
C ARG A 246 -4.74 2.38 8.76
N LEU A 247 -4.65 1.09 8.43
CA LEU A 247 -4.62 0.62 7.03
C LEU A 247 -5.91 0.96 6.29
N VAL A 248 -7.07 0.77 6.93
CA VAL A 248 -8.38 1.17 6.39
C VAL A 248 -8.39 2.68 6.13
N TRP A 249 -7.94 3.48 7.09
CA TRP A 249 -7.92 4.93 6.98
C TRP A 249 -7.04 5.43 5.83
N LEU A 250 -5.87 4.82 5.61
CA LEU A 250 -5.00 5.17 4.48
C LEU A 250 -5.64 4.89 3.12
N GLN A 251 -6.44 3.84 3.01
CA GLN A 251 -7.18 3.50 1.78
C GLN A 251 -8.37 4.44 1.58
N ALA A 252 -9.07 4.79 2.66
CA ALA A 252 -10.23 5.67 2.64
C ALA A 252 -9.87 7.13 2.35
N PHE A 253 -8.81 7.62 3.01
CA PHE A 253 -8.51 9.03 3.15
C PHE A 253 -7.07 9.37 2.74
N GLY A 254 -6.46 8.56 1.87
CA GLY A 254 -5.04 8.68 1.51
C GLY A 254 -4.61 10.08 1.05
N GLY A 255 -5.50 10.86 0.42
CA GLY A 255 -5.22 12.25 0.04
C GLY A 255 -5.02 13.22 1.20
N PHE A 256 -5.53 12.92 2.41
CA PHE A 256 -5.20 13.68 3.62
C PHE A 256 -3.79 13.36 4.13
N ALA A 257 -3.28 12.16 3.82
CA ALA A 257 -1.97 11.69 4.28
C ALA A 257 -0.82 12.15 3.38
N VAL A 258 -1.07 12.26 2.08
CA VAL A 258 -0.03 12.55 1.08
C VAL A 258 -0.58 13.36 -0.09
N GLU A 259 0.11 14.45 -0.39
CA GLU A 259 -0.16 15.28 -1.58
C GLU A 259 0.17 14.51 -2.89
N PRO A 260 -0.58 14.71 -3.99
CA PRO A 260 -0.34 14.02 -5.26
C PRO A 260 1.11 14.13 -5.75
N VAL A 261 1.72 15.31 -5.66
CA VAL A 261 3.11 15.54 -6.07
C VAL A 261 4.09 14.73 -5.23
N LYS A 262 3.87 14.65 -3.91
CA LYS A 262 4.71 13.85 -3.00
C LYS A 262 4.55 12.36 -3.28
N LEU A 263 3.34 11.89 -3.58
CA LEU A 263 3.09 10.50 -3.93
C LEU A 263 3.77 10.15 -5.27
N LYS A 264 3.69 11.02 -6.28
CA LYS A 264 4.40 10.86 -7.56
C LYS A 264 5.91 10.69 -7.36
N GLN A 265 6.53 11.51 -6.50
CA GLN A 265 7.95 11.42 -6.16
C GLN A 265 8.33 10.08 -5.48
N ARG A 266 7.42 9.47 -4.70
CA ARG A 266 7.65 8.15 -4.09
C ARG A 266 7.60 7.05 -5.15
N LEU A 267 6.62 7.10 -6.05
CA LEU A 267 6.43 6.10 -7.11
C LEU A 267 7.57 6.10 -8.13
N SER A 268 8.18 7.25 -8.40
CA SER A 268 9.37 7.37 -9.27
C SER A 268 10.68 6.97 -8.60
N GLY A 269 10.65 6.57 -7.32
CA GLY A 269 11.85 6.23 -6.54
C GLY A 269 12.75 7.44 -6.21
N SER A 270 12.36 8.65 -6.60
CA SER A 270 13.19 9.86 -6.49
C SER A 270 13.32 10.36 -5.04
N ARG A 271 12.53 9.83 -4.10
CA ARG A 271 12.60 10.24 -2.69
C ARG A 271 12.21 9.12 -1.73
N LYS A 272 13.11 8.79 -0.79
CA LYS A 272 12.78 7.91 0.35
C LYS A 272 11.67 8.57 1.20
N PRO A 273 10.64 7.82 1.66
CA PRO A 273 9.62 8.35 2.56
C PRO A 273 10.28 8.96 3.80
N ARG A 274 10.09 10.26 4.03
CA ARG A 274 10.43 10.86 5.32
C ARG A 274 9.38 10.43 6.34
N PRO A 275 9.76 10.05 7.57
CA PRO A 275 8.78 9.79 8.61
C PRO A 275 7.91 11.04 8.80
N SER A 276 6.60 10.84 8.96
CA SER A 276 5.79 11.88 9.59
C SER A 276 6.41 12.14 10.96
N SER A 277 6.63 13.41 11.31
CA SER A 277 6.85 13.75 12.72
C SER A 277 5.75 13.09 13.53
N SER A 278 6.05 12.67 14.76
CA SER A 278 5.00 12.37 15.72
C SER A 278 3.98 13.49 15.65
N PHE A 279 2.69 13.15 15.58
CA PHE A 279 1.65 14.15 15.83
C PHE A 279 2.04 14.83 17.14
N ALA A 280 2.34 16.12 17.10
CA ALA A 280 2.57 16.87 18.33
C ALA A 280 1.25 16.77 19.09
N ALA A 281 1.28 16.04 20.21
CA ALA A 281 0.18 16.01 21.16
C ALA A 281 0.12 17.35 21.89
#